data_AF-A0A2V5TEQ6-F1
#
_entry.id   AF-A0A2V5TEQ6-F1
#
_cell.length_a   1.000
_cell.length_b   1.000
_cell.length_c   1.000
_cell.angle_alpha   90.00
_cell.angle_beta   90.00
_cell.angle_gamma   90.00
#
_symmetry.space_group_name_H-M   'P 1'
#
loop_
_entity.id
_entity.type
_entity.pdbx_description
1 polymer ?
#
loop_
_entity_poly.entity_id
_entity_poly.type
_entity_poly.pdbx_seq_one_letter_code
_entity_poly.pdbx_strand_id
1 'polypeptide(L)'
;SRVILDENGADRLLGQGDMLYLPPSASRLIRAQGVLVTDDEIRRLVEFVSAQSPPAFDTEMQEKLQSVTPSEEEVTEEDEELVEKCLEIIRQEKRASTSLLQRRLRLGYTRAARIVDILEQRGILGPGE
;
A
#
# COMPACT_ATOMS: atom_id res chain seq x y z
N SER A 1 20.38 16.39 -22.39
CA SER A 1 19.95 15.46 -23.45
C SER A 1 18.96 16.18 -24.36
N ARG A 2 19.00 15.98 -25.69
CA ARG A 2 18.02 16.55 -26.65
C ARG A 2 16.78 15.65 -26.85
N VAL A 3 16.84 14.44 -26.31
CA VAL A 3 15.81 13.40 -26.39
C VAL A 3 15.28 13.10 -24.99
N ILE A 4 13.96 13.03 -24.85
CA ILE A 4 13.24 12.59 -23.65
C ILE A 4 12.20 11.57 -24.11
N LEU A 5 12.16 10.40 -23.46
CA LEU A 5 11.24 9.30 -23.81
C LEU A 5 11.29 8.95 -25.30
N ASP A 6 12.51 8.83 -25.83
CA ASP A 6 12.80 8.52 -27.24
C ASP A 6 12.26 9.51 -28.29
N GLU A 7 11.70 10.65 -27.87
CA GLU A 7 11.29 11.74 -28.77
C GLU A 7 12.18 12.98 -28.66
N ASN A 8 12.34 13.66 -29.80
CA ASN A 8 13.01 14.95 -29.88
C ASN A 8 12.07 16.07 -29.39
N GLY A 9 12.61 17.07 -28.69
CA GLY A 9 11.83 18.20 -28.18
C GLY A 9 12.15 18.60 -26.74
N ALA A 10 13.12 17.93 -26.10
CA ALA A 10 13.61 18.29 -24.78
C ALA A 10 14.19 19.72 -24.71
N ASP A 11 14.70 20.21 -25.83
CA ASP A 11 15.20 21.56 -26.06
C ASP A 11 14.10 22.63 -26.07
N ARG A 12 12.84 22.23 -26.26
CA ARG A 12 11.68 23.13 -26.18
C ARG A 12 11.13 23.29 -24.76
N LEU A 13 11.60 22.48 -23.82
CA LEU A 13 11.23 22.62 -22.42
C LEU A 13 11.94 23.85 -21.85
N LEU A 14 11.16 24.73 -21.25
CA LEU A 14 11.65 25.98 -20.66
C LEU A 14 12.32 25.75 -19.29
N GLY A 15 12.25 24.51 -18.77
CA GLY A 15 12.72 24.14 -17.44
C GLY A 15 11.70 24.45 -16.34
N GLN A 16 12.13 24.34 -15.08
CA GLN A 16 11.38 24.80 -13.89
C GLN A 16 9.92 24.31 -13.80
N GLY A 17 9.70 23.02 -14.04
CA GLY A 17 8.39 22.38 -13.92
C GLY A 17 7.69 22.09 -15.25
N ASP A 18 8.28 22.53 -16.37
CA ASP A 18 7.88 22.11 -17.71
C ASP A 18 8.34 20.67 -17.99
N MET A 19 7.42 19.81 -18.45
CA MET A 19 7.64 18.38 -18.59
C MET A 19 6.88 17.78 -19.78
N LEU A 20 7.31 16.60 -20.22
CA LEU A 20 6.58 15.76 -21.16
C LEU A 20 5.95 14.59 -20.41
N TYR A 21 4.67 14.35 -20.65
CA TYR A 21 3.89 13.29 -20.02
C TYR A 21 3.32 12.35 -21.08
N LEU A 22 3.43 11.04 -20.83
CA LEU A 22 2.83 9.98 -21.64
C LEU A 22 1.74 9.26 -20.83
N PRO A 23 0.44 9.55 -21.05
CA PRO A 23 -0.63 8.81 -20.42
C PRO A 23 -0.61 7.33 -20.84
N PRO A 24 -0.97 6.37 -19.96
CA PRO A 24 -1.01 4.94 -20.31
C PRO A 24 -1.92 4.58 -21.48
N SER A 25 -2.91 5.42 -21.79
CA SER A 25 -3.88 5.23 -22.88
C SER A 25 -3.52 5.97 -24.17
N ALA A 26 -2.44 6.77 -24.19
CA ALA A 26 -2.07 7.60 -25.31
C ALA A 26 -0.74 7.16 -25.93
N SER A 27 -0.64 7.26 -27.26
CA SER A 27 0.59 6.98 -28.01
C SER A 27 1.44 8.23 -28.27
N ARG A 28 1.01 9.41 -27.81
CA ARG A 28 1.70 10.68 -28.02
C ARG A 28 2.05 11.36 -26.71
N LEU A 29 3.22 11.99 -26.68
CA LEU A 29 3.62 12.86 -25.58
C LEU A 29 2.78 14.14 -25.54
N ILE A 30 2.45 14.56 -24.32
CA ILE A 30 1.75 15.81 -24.04
C ILE A 30 2.71 16.69 -23.22
N ARG A 31 2.90 17.93 -23.64
CA ARG A 31 3.62 18.92 -22.82
C ARG A 31 2.71 19.38 -21.69
N ALA A 32 3.20 19.28 -20.46
CA ALA A 32 2.56 19.80 -19.28
C ALA A 32 3.49 20.83 -18.62
N GLN A 33 2.94 21.98 -18.25
CA GLN A 33 3.68 23.02 -17.56
C GLN A 33 3.20 23.08 -16.12
N GLY A 34 4.02 22.57 -15.22
CA GLY A 34 3.88 22.74 -13.77
C GLY A 34 4.74 23.88 -13.26
N VAL A 35 4.57 24.18 -11.98
CA VAL A 35 5.47 25.07 -11.23
C VAL A 35 6.49 24.17 -10.51
N LEU A 36 7.77 24.41 -10.70
CA LEU A 36 8.79 23.83 -9.82
C LEU A 36 8.73 24.56 -8.48
N VAL A 37 8.40 23.81 -7.42
CA VAL A 37 8.50 24.29 -6.05
C VAL A 37 9.62 23.49 -5.39
N THR A 38 10.61 24.19 -4.86
CA THR A 38 11.75 23.58 -4.15
C THR A 38 11.37 23.24 -2.72
N ASP A 39 12.07 22.28 -2.11
CA ASP A 39 11.84 21.93 -0.71
C ASP A 39 12.02 23.13 0.24
N ASP A 40 12.95 24.05 -0.07
CA ASP A 40 13.18 25.26 0.71
C ASP A 40 11.97 26.21 0.66
N GLU A 41 11.32 26.34 -0.50
CA GLU A 41 10.08 27.11 -0.64
C GLU A 41 8.93 26.46 0.11
N ILE A 42 8.79 25.13 0.02
CA ILE A 42 7.78 24.37 0.76
C ILE A 42 7.96 24.59 2.27
N ARG A 43 9.19 24.43 2.80
CA ARG A 43 9.45 24.60 4.24
C ARG A 43 9.12 26.02 4.71
N ARG A 44 9.55 27.05 3.99
CA ARG A 44 9.22 28.45 4.32
C ARG A 44 7.71 28.70 4.34
N LEU A 45 6.98 28.13 3.39
CA LEU A 45 5.53 28.27 3.31
C LEU A 45 4.84 27.55 4.47
N VAL A 46 5.26 26.33 4.79
CA VAL A 46 4.75 25.55 5.92
C VAL A 46 5.02 26.27 7.25
N GLU A 47 6.23 26.80 7.45
CA GLU A 47 6.57 27.59 8.64
C GLU A 47 5.70 28.84 8.76
N PHE A 48 5.53 29.59 7.67
CA PHE A 48 4.69 30.79 7.64
C PHE A 48 3.22 30.49 7.97
N VAL A 49 2.67 29.39 7.46
CA VAL A 49 1.28 28.98 7.73
C VAL A 49 1.14 28.45 9.16
N SER A 50 2.08 27.63 9.62
CA SER A 50 2.06 27.05 10.96
C SER A 50 2.21 28.11 12.06
N ALA A 51 2.85 29.24 11.78
CA ALA A 51 2.96 30.36 12.70
C ALA A 51 1.63 31.13 12.89
N GLN A 52 0.65 30.99 11.97
CA GLN A 52 -0.60 31.74 12.02
C GLN A 52 -1.68 31.08 12.89
N SER A 53 -1.64 29.76 13.05
CA SER A 53 -2.59 29.02 13.89
C SER A 53 -1.97 27.70 14.34
N PRO A 54 -2.27 27.24 15.57
CA PRO A 54 -2.00 25.85 15.93
C PRO A 54 -2.67 24.91 14.92
N PRO A 55 -2.03 23.78 14.59
CA PRO A 55 -2.58 22.82 13.65
C PRO A 55 -3.86 22.21 14.23
N ALA A 56 -4.94 22.33 13.48
CA ALA A 56 -6.20 21.65 13.78
C ALA A 56 -6.21 20.33 13.01
N PHE A 57 -5.78 19.26 13.68
CA PHE A 57 -5.87 17.92 13.13
C PHE A 57 -7.27 17.36 13.37
N ASP A 58 -7.87 16.77 12.34
CA ASP A 58 -9.12 16.05 12.47
C ASP A 58 -8.87 14.75 13.23
N THR A 59 -9.39 14.67 14.45
CA THR A 59 -9.29 13.48 15.30
C THR A 59 -9.88 12.25 14.64
N GLU A 60 -10.91 12.36 13.79
CA GLU A 60 -11.45 11.20 13.06
C GLU A 60 -10.47 10.68 12.00
N MET A 61 -9.72 11.57 11.34
CA MET A 61 -8.66 11.15 10.42
C MET A 61 -7.46 10.58 11.16
N GLN A 62 -7.13 11.12 12.32
CA GLN A 62 -6.05 10.61 13.16
C GLN A 62 -6.38 9.21 13.72
N GLU A 63 -7.63 8.99 14.14
CA GLU A 63 -8.14 7.67 14.50
C GLU A 63 -8.14 6.71 13.32
N LYS A 64 -8.54 7.15 12.11
CA LYS A 64 -8.46 6.32 10.89
C LYS A 64 -7.03 5.95 10.48
N LEU A 65 -6.07 6.84 10.71
CA LEU A 65 -4.64 6.60 10.44
C LEU A 65 -4.02 5.68 11.50
N GLN A 66 -4.44 5.81 12.76
CA GLN A 66 -4.03 4.92 13.85
C GLN A 66 -4.74 3.56 13.82
N SER A 67 -5.96 3.49 13.26
CA SER A 67 -6.68 2.25 12.96
C SER A 67 -6.14 1.56 11.71
N VAL A 68 -5.09 2.09 11.07
CA VAL A 68 -4.17 1.30 10.24
C VAL A 68 -3.20 0.51 11.14
N THR A 69 -3.66 0.00 12.27
CA THR A 69 -3.43 -1.40 12.61
C THR A 69 -3.72 -2.21 11.34
N PRO A 70 -2.89 -3.18 10.92
CA PRO A 70 -3.21 -4.00 9.75
C PRO A 70 -4.65 -4.44 9.94
N SER A 71 -5.51 -4.00 9.01
CA SER A 71 -6.95 -4.13 9.08
C SER A 71 -7.28 -5.45 9.74
N GLU A 72 -7.94 -5.40 10.90
CA GLU A 72 -8.90 -6.43 11.25
C GLU A 72 -9.94 -6.37 10.13
N GLU A 73 -9.59 -6.90 8.95
CA GLU A 73 -10.57 -7.25 7.94
C GLU A 73 -11.51 -8.18 8.70
N GLU A 74 -12.74 -7.73 8.92
CA GLU A 74 -13.77 -8.54 9.54
C GLU A 74 -13.67 -9.94 8.95
N VAL A 75 -13.42 -10.93 9.80
CA VAL A 75 -13.26 -12.33 9.38
C VAL A 75 -14.53 -12.67 8.62
N THR A 76 -14.39 -12.87 7.31
CA THR A 76 -15.53 -13.15 6.46
C THR A 76 -16.05 -14.55 6.77
N GLU A 77 -17.32 -14.83 6.44
CA GLU A 77 -17.88 -16.17 6.59
C GLU A 77 -17.07 -17.22 5.78
N GLU A 78 -16.49 -16.80 4.65
CA GLU A 78 -15.55 -17.61 3.85
C GLU A 78 -14.23 -17.89 4.60
N ASP A 79 -13.70 -16.90 5.33
CA ASP A 79 -12.49 -17.09 6.14
C ASP A 79 -12.74 -18.07 7.28
N GLU A 80 -13.93 -18.04 7.92
CA GLU A 80 -14.29 -18.98 8.99
C GLU A 80 -14.36 -20.43 8.47
N GLU A 81 -14.96 -20.63 7.30
CA GLU A 81 -15.02 -21.96 6.66
C GLU A 81 -13.62 -22.47 6.29
N LEU A 82 -12.72 -21.57 5.87
CA LEU A 82 -11.33 -21.92 5.58
C LEU A 82 -10.53 -22.21 6.85
N VAL A 83 -10.77 -21.49 7.94
CA VAL A 83 -10.18 -21.75 9.25
C VAL A 83 -10.53 -23.15 9.73
N GLU A 84 -11.79 -23.57 9.62
CA GLU A 84 -12.23 -24.91 10.02
C GLU A 84 -11.51 -26.01 9.21
N LYS A 85 -11.42 -25.84 7.88
CA LYS A 85 -10.68 -26.76 7.00
C LYS A 85 -9.18 -26.80 7.34
N CYS A 86 -8.57 -25.65 7.65
CA CYS A 86 -7.18 -25.58 8.07
C CYS A 86 -6.95 -26.30 9.40
N LEU A 87 -7.85 -26.17 10.36
CA LEU A 87 -7.80 -26.86 11.66
C LEU A 87 -7.83 -28.38 11.51
N GLU A 88 -8.67 -28.91 10.62
CA GLU A 88 -8.71 -30.35 10.34
C GLU A 88 -7.37 -30.85 9.79
N ILE A 89 -6.78 -30.12 8.84
CA ILE A 89 -5.50 -30.47 8.24
C ILE A 89 -4.38 -30.39 9.29
N ILE A 90 -4.35 -29.35 10.12
CA ILE A 90 -3.35 -29.19 11.18
C ILE A 90 -3.48 -30.32 12.21
N ARG A 91 -4.70 -30.75 12.55
CA ARG A 91 -4.93 -31.91 13.43
C ARG A 91 -4.41 -33.22 12.84
N GLN A 92 -4.56 -33.42 11.54
CA GLN A 92 -4.08 -34.61 10.84
C GLN A 92 -2.54 -34.63 10.70
N GLU A 93 -1.95 -33.51 10.30
CA GLU A 93 -0.51 -33.41 9.99
C GLU A 93 0.36 -33.02 11.20
N LYS A 94 -0.25 -32.56 12.30
CA LYS A 94 0.40 -32.01 13.50
C LYS A 94 1.39 -30.88 13.19
N ARG A 95 1.21 -30.19 12.07
CA ARG A 95 2.07 -29.11 11.59
C ARG A 95 1.21 -28.03 10.95
N ALA A 96 1.52 -26.78 11.26
CA ALA A 96 0.89 -25.61 10.68
C ALA A 96 1.97 -24.76 10.03
N SER A 97 1.92 -24.64 8.71
CA SER A 97 2.74 -23.68 7.97
C SER A 97 1.95 -23.16 6.78
N THR A 98 2.23 -21.92 6.37
CA THR A 98 1.61 -21.29 5.19
C THR A 98 1.73 -22.19 3.95
N SER A 99 2.92 -22.75 3.70
CA SER A 99 3.18 -23.65 2.58
C SER A 99 2.42 -25.00 2.64
N LEU A 100 2.13 -25.50 3.83
CA LEU A 100 1.33 -26.71 4.01
C LEU A 100 -0.13 -26.44 3.62
N LEU A 101 -0.69 -25.35 4.11
CA LEU A 101 -2.07 -24.95 3.83
C LEU A 101 -2.27 -24.58 2.35
N GLN A 102 -1.32 -23.87 1.74
CA GLN A 102 -1.32 -23.60 0.29
C GLN A 102 -1.47 -24.87 -0.55
N ARG A 103 -0.68 -25.91 -0.24
CA ARG A 103 -0.69 -27.15 -1.03
C ARG A 103 -1.94 -28.00 -0.79
N ARG A 104 -2.44 -28.05 0.45
CA ARG A 104 -3.59 -28.89 0.80
C ARG A 104 -4.92 -28.28 0.39
N LEU A 105 -5.08 -26.97 0.52
CA LEU A 105 -6.32 -26.25 0.22
C LEU A 105 -6.27 -25.49 -1.11
N ARG A 106 -5.16 -25.57 -1.85
CA ARG A 106 -4.94 -24.86 -3.13
C ARG A 106 -5.16 -23.34 -2.99
N LEU A 107 -4.78 -22.79 -1.84
CA LEU A 107 -4.90 -21.36 -1.55
C LEU A 107 -3.71 -20.58 -2.13
N GLY A 108 -3.96 -19.35 -2.56
CA GLY A 108 -2.89 -18.37 -2.84
C GLY A 108 -2.14 -18.00 -1.56
N TYR A 109 -0.89 -17.53 -1.70
CA TYR A 109 -0.04 -17.17 -0.55
C TYR A 109 -0.71 -16.18 0.41
N THR A 110 -1.27 -15.10 -0.13
CA THR A 110 -1.93 -14.06 0.68
C THR A 110 -3.07 -14.61 1.52
N ARG A 111 -3.91 -15.48 0.95
CA ARG A 111 -5.00 -16.14 1.69
C ARG A 111 -4.46 -17.09 2.75
N ALA A 112 -3.45 -17.90 2.42
CA ALA A 112 -2.87 -18.84 3.37
C ALA A 112 -2.16 -18.13 4.55
N ALA A 113 -1.48 -17.01 4.28
CA ALA A 113 -0.86 -16.18 5.31
C ALA A 113 -1.93 -15.57 6.23
N ARG A 114 -2.98 -14.96 5.66
CA ARG A 114 -4.11 -14.39 6.41
C ARG A 114 -4.77 -15.41 7.35
N ILE A 115 -5.00 -16.64 6.90
CA ILE A 115 -5.59 -17.69 7.76
C ILE A 115 -4.63 -18.09 8.90
N VAL A 116 -3.32 -18.11 8.65
CA VAL A 116 -2.33 -18.35 9.72
C VAL A 116 -2.34 -17.21 10.73
N ASP A 117 -2.38 -15.96 10.28
CA ASP A 117 -2.45 -14.79 11.15
C ASP A 117 -3.73 -14.82 12.03
N ILE A 118 -4.89 -15.19 11.45
CA ILE A 118 -6.15 -15.36 12.19
C ILE A 118 -6.01 -16.47 13.26
N LEU A 119 -5.36 -17.59 12.92
CA LEU A 119 -5.13 -18.69 13.86
C LEU A 119 -4.15 -18.31 14.99
N GLU A 120 -3.14 -17.48 14.70
CA GLU A 120 -2.22 -16.92 15.69
C GLU A 120 -2.93 -15.92 16.62
N GLN A 121 -3.73 -15.00 16.06
CA GLN A 121 -4.56 -14.04 16.82
C GLN A 121 -5.53 -14.75 17.77
N ARG A 122 -6.10 -15.88 17.34
CA ARG A 122 -6.99 -16.72 18.17
C ARG A 122 -6.23 -17.58 19.20
N GLY A 123 -4.89 -17.52 19.23
CA GLY A 123 -4.05 -18.28 20.15
C GLY A 123 -4.01 -19.79 19.87
N ILE A 124 -4.42 -20.21 18.67
CA ILE A 124 -4.42 -21.61 18.24
C ILE A 124 -3.01 -22.01 17.76
N LEU A 125 -2.31 -21.08 17.13
CA LEU A 125 -0.91 -21.23 16.73
C LEU A 125 -0.03 -20.31 17.58
N GLY A 126 1.17 -20.80 17.92
CA GLY A 126 2.21 -19.95 18.51
C GLY A 126 2.85 -19.09 17.43
N PRO A 127 3.47 -17.94 17.80
CA PRO A 127 4.13 -17.07 16.84
C PRO A 127 5.19 -17.86 16.06
N GLY A 128 5.11 -17.82 14.73
CA GLY A 128 6.14 -18.39 13.87
C GLY A 128 7.51 -17.76 14.14
N GLU A 129 8.57 -18.58 14.11
CA GLU A 129 9.94 -18.08 13.89
C GLU A 129 10.13 -17.65 12.42
#